data_AF-A0A8C3AIA9-F1
#
_entry.id   AF-A0A8C3AIA9-F1
#
_cell.length_a   1.000
_cell.length_b   1.000
_cell.length_c   1.000
_cell.angle_alpha   90.00
_cell.angle_beta   90.00
_cell.angle_gamma   90.00
#
_symmetry.space_group_name_H-M   'P 1'
#
loop_
_entity.id
_entity.type
_entity.pdbx_description
1 polymer ?
#
loop_
_entity_poly.entity_id
_entity_poly.type
_entity_poly.pdbx_seq_one_letter_code
_entity_poly.pdbx_strand_id
1 'polypeptide(L)'
;MIHSLFLINHSGDIFLEKHWKSVISHSVCDYFFEAKEKAVDPEDVPPVLQTPHHYLITVHRGKLFFLSVVQTEVPPLFVIEFLHRVADTFQDYFGECSESVIKDNVVTVYELLEEMLDNGFPLATESNVLKELIRPPTILRSVVNTLTGSSNVGDTLPTGQLSTIPWRRADVKYTNNEAYFDVIEEIDVTTVYKVLVWDIGKLNPQKLPNLKGILSLQAGAPKPEDNPSLNIDLRIQQVAISGLKVSRLEMFGEKYKPFKGVKYVTKAGKFQVRT
;
A
#
# COMPACT_ATOMS: atom_id res chain seq x y z
N MET A 1 0.55 23.37 6.49
CA MET A 1 1.07 22.15 7.17
C MET A 1 -0.10 21.36 7.75
N ILE A 2 0.10 20.11 8.17
CA ILE A 2 -0.97 19.24 8.68
C ILE A 2 -1.42 19.73 10.06
N HIS A 3 -2.71 20.01 10.24
CA HIS A 3 -3.26 20.46 11.53
C HIS A 3 -3.87 19.29 12.30
N SER A 4 -4.63 18.46 11.60
CA SER A 4 -5.42 17.38 12.19
C SER A 4 -5.56 16.20 11.24
N LEU A 5 -5.76 15.02 11.81
CA LEU A 5 -6.09 13.77 11.13
C LEU A 5 -7.35 13.21 11.76
N PHE A 6 -8.30 12.81 10.93
CA PHE A 6 -9.52 12.11 11.31
C PHE A 6 -9.55 10.75 10.60
N LEU A 7 -9.89 9.70 11.33
CA LEU A 7 -10.17 8.38 10.76
C LEU A 7 -11.67 8.14 10.77
N ILE A 8 -12.21 7.82 9.60
CA ILE A 8 -13.63 7.70 9.35
C ILE A 8 -13.92 6.30 8.82
N ASN A 9 -14.90 5.63 9.42
CA ASN A 9 -15.29 4.29 8.99
C ASN A 9 -16.20 4.32 7.73
N HIS A 10 -16.60 3.14 7.25
CA HIS A 10 -17.47 3.04 6.08
C HIS A 10 -18.84 3.68 6.31
N SER A 11 -19.35 3.62 7.55
CA SER A 11 -20.64 4.20 7.97
C SER A 11 -20.63 5.72 8.02
N GLY A 12 -19.45 6.35 8.04
CA GLY A 12 -19.30 7.80 8.16
C GLY A 12 -19.03 8.28 9.59
N ASP A 13 -18.79 7.39 10.54
CA ASP A 13 -18.44 7.76 11.90
C ASP A 13 -16.96 8.10 12.01
N ILE A 14 -16.66 9.26 12.59
CA ILE A 14 -15.30 9.62 13.02
C ILE A 14 -15.02 8.85 14.30
N PHE A 15 -14.11 7.88 14.24
CA PHE A 15 -13.81 7.02 15.39
C PHE A 15 -12.46 7.29 16.05
N LEU A 16 -11.60 8.06 15.38
CA LEU A 16 -10.33 8.54 15.92
C LEU A 16 -10.00 9.90 15.33
N GLU A 17 -9.46 10.79 16.16
CA GLU A 17 -8.95 12.09 15.73
C GLU A 17 -7.64 12.42 16.45
N LYS A 18 -6.72 13.10 15.75
CA LYS A 18 -5.51 13.67 16.34
C LYS A 18 -5.32 15.08 15.82
N HIS A 19 -5.03 15.99 16.74
CA HIS A 19 -4.67 17.38 16.46
C HIS A 19 -3.22 17.62 16.86
N TRP A 20 -2.45 18.29 15.99
CA TRP A 20 -1.04 18.64 16.26
C TRP A 20 -0.80 20.12 16.45
N LYS A 21 -1.66 20.99 15.89
CA LYS A 21 -1.48 22.45 15.96
C LYS A 21 -2.59 23.14 16.74
N SER A 22 -3.83 22.89 16.34
CA SER A 22 -5.01 23.46 16.96
C SER A 22 -6.14 22.45 16.90
N VAL A 23 -7.02 22.48 17.88
CA VAL A 23 -8.26 21.70 17.84
C VAL A 23 -9.10 22.19 16.66
N ILE A 24 -9.51 21.28 15.79
CA ILE A 24 -10.35 21.57 14.63
C ILE A 24 -11.73 20.97 14.89
N SER A 25 -12.77 21.78 14.70
CA SER A 25 -14.15 21.33 14.88
C SER A 25 -14.54 20.29 13.84
N HIS A 26 -15.35 19.31 14.25
CA HIS A 26 -15.90 18.27 13.37
C HIS A 26 -16.73 18.81 12.21
N SER A 27 -17.28 20.02 12.33
CA SER A 27 -18.05 20.65 11.24
C SER A 27 -17.24 20.86 9.97
N VAL A 28 -15.92 20.88 10.05
CA VAL A 28 -15.08 20.90 8.84
C VAL A 28 -15.23 19.62 8.02
N CYS A 29 -15.56 18.49 8.66
CA CYS A 29 -15.74 17.20 7.99
C CYS A 29 -17.08 17.12 7.24
N ASP A 30 -18.05 18.02 7.51
CA ASP A 30 -19.33 18.06 6.81
C ASP A 30 -19.15 18.23 5.29
N TYR A 31 -18.17 19.02 4.88
CA TYR A 31 -17.80 19.17 3.46
C TYR A 31 -17.32 17.86 2.82
N PHE A 32 -16.62 17.02 3.60
CA PHE A 32 -16.22 15.69 3.15
C PHE A 32 -17.41 14.74 3.08
N PHE A 33 -18.30 14.76 4.08
CA PHE A 33 -19.49 13.92 4.07
C PHE A 33 -20.42 14.27 2.91
N GLU A 34 -20.60 15.55 2.60
CA GLU A 34 -21.34 16.01 1.43
C GLU A 34 -20.71 15.53 0.10
N ALA A 35 -19.38 15.57 0.00
CA ALA A 35 -18.66 15.05 -1.17
C ALA A 35 -18.79 13.52 -1.29
N LYS A 36 -18.75 12.80 -0.16
CA LYS A 36 -18.95 11.35 -0.11
C LYS A 36 -20.35 10.95 -0.52
N GLU A 37 -21.39 11.70 -0.13
CA GLU A 37 -22.78 11.44 -0.51
C GLU A 37 -23.02 11.60 -2.03
N LYS A 38 -22.28 12.50 -2.67
CA LYS A 38 -22.36 12.73 -4.13
C LYS A 38 -21.60 11.68 -4.95
N ALA A 39 -20.67 10.96 -4.34
CA ALA A 39 -19.84 9.96 -5.01
C ALA A 39 -20.60 8.63 -5.15
N VAL A 40 -20.42 7.93 -6.28
CA VAL A 40 -21.03 6.60 -6.49
C VAL A 40 -20.22 5.55 -5.74
N ASP A 41 -18.90 5.58 -5.91
CA ASP A 41 -17.96 4.74 -5.19
C ASP A 41 -17.08 5.55 -4.22
N PRO A 42 -16.59 4.95 -3.12
CA PRO A 42 -15.69 5.61 -2.17
C PRO A 42 -14.41 6.18 -2.81
N GLU A 43 -13.97 5.61 -3.93
CA GLU A 43 -12.79 6.05 -4.68
C GLU A 43 -13.05 7.27 -5.58
N ASP A 44 -14.32 7.58 -5.86
CA ASP A 44 -14.71 8.76 -6.66
C ASP A 44 -14.73 10.04 -5.82
N VAL A 45 -14.61 9.93 -4.49
CA VAL A 45 -14.55 11.10 -3.61
C VAL A 45 -13.30 11.90 -3.93
N PRO A 46 -13.41 13.22 -4.25
CA PRO A 46 -12.24 14.02 -4.57
C PRO A 46 -11.22 14.00 -3.42
N PRO A 47 -9.93 13.70 -3.70
CA PRO A 47 -8.90 13.56 -2.67
C PRO A 47 -8.51 14.90 -2.03
N VAL A 48 -8.94 16.02 -2.62
CA VAL A 48 -8.72 17.37 -2.09
C VAL A 48 -10.02 18.15 -2.19
N LEU A 49 -10.50 18.65 -1.05
CA LEU A 49 -11.70 19.48 -0.96
C LEU A 49 -11.34 20.83 -0.36
N GLN A 50 -11.74 21.90 -1.03
CA GLN A 50 -11.59 23.25 -0.53
C GLN A 50 -12.79 23.64 0.35
N THR A 51 -12.51 24.18 1.52
CA THR A 51 -13.50 24.79 2.43
C THR A 51 -13.16 26.27 2.62
N PRO A 52 -14.00 27.09 3.28
CA PRO A 52 -13.75 28.53 3.42
C PRO A 52 -12.43 28.90 4.10
N HIS A 53 -11.93 28.07 5.02
CA HIS A 53 -10.76 28.37 5.85
C HIS A 53 -9.71 27.25 5.89
N HIS A 54 -10.01 26.08 5.32
CA HIS A 54 -9.16 24.91 5.35
C HIS A 54 -9.22 24.17 4.01
N TYR A 55 -8.23 23.31 3.75
CA TYR A 55 -8.31 22.26 2.76
C TYR A 55 -8.38 20.92 3.47
N LEU A 56 -9.25 20.05 2.97
CA LEU A 56 -9.33 18.66 3.39
C LEU A 56 -8.61 17.83 2.36
N ILE A 57 -7.72 16.94 2.81
CA ILE A 57 -7.00 16.02 1.94
C ILE A 57 -7.28 14.62 2.44
N THR A 58 -7.78 13.76 1.56
CA THR A 58 -8.36 12.47 1.92
C THR A 58 -7.73 11.33 1.14
N VAL A 59 -7.63 10.18 1.80
CA VAL A 59 -7.20 8.91 1.21
C VAL A 59 -8.14 7.81 1.69
N HIS A 60 -8.56 6.94 0.76
CA HIS A 60 -9.36 5.76 1.08
C HIS A 60 -8.47 4.50 1.06
N ARG A 61 -8.39 3.77 2.18
CA ARG A 61 -7.59 2.54 2.34
C ARG A 61 -8.33 1.56 3.24
N GLY A 62 -8.47 0.30 2.81
CA GLY A 62 -9.01 -0.77 3.67
C GLY A 62 -10.41 -0.51 4.23
N LYS A 63 -11.28 0.18 3.48
CA LYS A 63 -12.63 0.66 3.88
C LYS A 63 -12.65 1.80 4.91
N LEU A 64 -11.49 2.40 5.20
CA LEU A 64 -11.36 3.56 6.06
C LEU A 64 -10.98 4.78 5.23
N PHE A 65 -11.48 5.94 5.62
CA PHE A 65 -11.00 7.22 5.11
C PHE A 65 -10.06 7.85 6.13
N PHE A 66 -8.89 8.26 5.64
CA PHE A 66 -7.91 9.06 6.35
C PHE A 66 -8.08 10.49 5.85
N LEU A 67 -8.54 11.39 6.71
CA LEU A 67 -8.83 12.78 6.37
C LEU A 67 -7.89 13.71 7.12
N SER A 68 -7.02 14.40 6.40
CA SER A 68 -6.15 15.44 6.95
C SER A 68 -6.77 16.82 6.72
N VAL A 69 -6.66 17.70 7.72
CA VAL A 69 -7.00 19.12 7.60
C VAL A 69 -5.72 19.94 7.51
N VAL A 70 -5.65 20.84 6.53
CA VAL A 70 -4.57 21.84 6.40
C VAL A 70 -5.18 23.23 6.30
N GLN A 71 -4.57 24.23 6.96
CA GLN A 71 -5.05 25.61 6.91
C GLN A 71 -4.33 26.46 5.86
N THR A 72 -3.07 26.14 5.58
CA THR A 72 -2.26 26.80 4.56
C THR A 72 -2.07 25.87 3.36
N GLU A 73 -1.90 26.46 2.19
CA GLU A 73 -1.56 25.71 0.99
C GLU A 73 -0.25 24.92 1.20
N VAL A 74 -0.30 23.64 0.87
CA VAL A 74 0.82 22.70 0.88
C VAL A 74 0.69 21.80 -0.35
N PRO A 75 1.78 21.24 -0.90
CA PRO A 75 1.68 20.26 -1.97
C PRO A 75 0.78 19.08 -1.54
N PRO A 76 -0.36 18.82 -2.22
CA PRO A 76 -1.30 17.80 -1.74
C PRO A 76 -0.70 16.39 -1.71
N LEU A 77 0.16 16.06 -2.68
CA LEU A 77 0.86 14.77 -2.74
C LEU A 77 1.70 14.47 -1.50
N PHE A 78 2.26 15.50 -0.86
CA PHE A 78 3.00 15.32 0.38
C PHE A 78 2.11 14.82 1.53
N VAL A 79 0.90 15.36 1.63
CA VAL A 79 -0.08 14.93 2.65
C VAL A 79 -0.64 13.56 2.29
N ILE A 80 -0.95 13.30 1.02
CA ILE A 80 -1.45 12.01 0.54
C ILE A 80 -0.45 10.89 0.83
N GLU A 81 0.84 11.09 0.51
CA GLU A 81 1.90 10.12 0.81
C GLU A 81 2.00 9.86 2.31
N PHE A 82 1.94 10.91 3.14
CA PHE A 82 1.94 10.76 4.59
C PHE A 82 0.74 9.93 5.08
N LEU A 83 -0.46 10.17 4.57
CA LEU A 83 -1.66 9.41 4.95
C LEU A 83 -1.55 7.94 4.54
N HIS A 84 -1.03 7.64 3.36
CA HIS A 84 -0.72 6.27 2.97
C HIS A 84 0.29 5.63 3.91
N ARG A 85 1.34 6.37 4.29
CA ARG A 85 2.36 5.87 5.21
C ARG A 85 1.80 5.59 6.61
N VAL A 86 0.84 6.38 7.09
CA VAL A 86 0.13 6.09 8.36
C VAL A 86 -0.63 4.77 8.25
N ALA A 87 -1.39 4.57 7.18
CA ALA A 87 -2.13 3.32 6.97
C ALA A 87 -1.20 2.10 6.88
N ASP A 88 -0.08 2.24 6.14
CA ASP A 88 0.93 1.18 6.01
C ASP A 88 1.61 0.90 7.36
N THR A 89 1.92 1.91 8.18
CA THR A 89 2.44 1.74 9.53
C THR A 89 1.47 0.96 10.42
N PHE A 90 0.17 1.27 10.39
CA PHE A 90 -0.82 0.52 11.16
C PHE A 90 -0.89 -0.95 10.73
N GLN A 91 -0.91 -1.18 9.41
CA GLN A 91 -0.85 -2.52 8.83
C GLN A 91 0.40 -3.28 9.28
N ASP A 92 1.56 -2.62 9.32
CA ASP A 92 2.86 -3.17 9.73
C ASP A 92 2.97 -3.48 11.23
N TYR A 93 2.26 -2.74 12.07
CA TYR A 93 2.27 -2.87 13.53
C TYR A 93 1.27 -3.90 14.02
N PHE A 94 0.07 -3.88 13.45
CA PHE A 94 -1.06 -4.64 13.96
C PHE A 94 -1.46 -5.81 13.05
N GLY A 95 -0.89 -5.91 11.85
CA GLY A 95 -1.16 -6.97 10.88
C GLY A 95 -2.42 -6.76 10.05
N GLU A 96 -3.27 -5.81 10.42
CA GLU A 96 -4.42 -5.34 9.64
C GLU A 96 -4.72 -3.87 9.99
N CYS A 97 -5.10 -3.06 9.00
CA CYS A 97 -5.59 -1.71 9.20
C CYS A 97 -7.14 -1.67 9.16
N SER A 98 -7.79 -1.99 10.28
CA SER A 98 -9.26 -1.99 10.44
C SER A 98 -9.71 -1.20 11.68
N GLU A 99 -10.98 -0.77 11.71
CA GLU A 99 -11.54 0.02 12.81
C GLU A 99 -11.37 -0.67 14.17
N SER A 100 -11.69 -1.97 14.25
CA SER A 100 -11.58 -2.74 15.50
C SER A 100 -10.14 -2.79 16.01
N VAL A 101 -9.19 -3.09 15.12
CA VAL A 101 -7.77 -3.21 15.47
C VAL A 101 -7.20 -1.87 15.93
N ILE A 102 -7.56 -0.77 15.27
CA ILE A 102 -7.11 0.58 15.64
C ILE A 102 -7.71 0.98 17.00
N LYS A 103 -9.00 0.69 17.25
CA LYS A 103 -9.65 0.97 18.54
C LYS A 103 -9.04 0.17 19.68
N ASP A 104 -8.75 -1.11 19.46
CA ASP A 104 -8.15 -2.00 20.47
C ASP A 104 -6.72 -1.57 20.84
N ASN A 105 -6.01 -0.87 19.93
CA ASN A 105 -4.63 -0.43 20.12
C ASN A 105 -4.49 1.11 20.15
N VAL A 106 -5.53 1.83 20.57
CA VAL A 106 -5.62 3.30 20.46
C VAL A 106 -4.44 4.04 21.09
N VAL A 107 -3.89 3.54 22.20
CA VAL A 107 -2.74 4.14 22.89
C VAL A 107 -1.51 4.12 21.98
N THR A 108 -1.16 2.96 21.44
CA THR A 108 -0.03 2.81 20.51
C THR A 108 -0.26 3.59 19.22
N VAL A 109 -1.51 3.67 18.75
CA VAL A 109 -1.86 4.50 17.58
C VAL A 109 -1.54 5.97 17.84
N TYR A 110 -1.93 6.52 19.00
CA TYR A 110 -1.59 7.90 19.34
C TYR A 110 -0.09 8.13 19.48
N GLU A 111 0.63 7.21 20.14
CA GLU A 111 2.09 7.27 20.24
C GLU A 111 2.74 7.30 18.84
N LEU A 112 2.28 6.43 17.92
CA LEU A 112 2.78 6.39 16.54
C LEU A 112 2.50 7.71 15.80
N LEU A 113 1.27 8.22 15.91
CA LEU A 113 0.89 9.48 15.26
C LEU A 113 1.69 10.69 15.78
N GLU A 114 2.08 10.68 17.06
CA GLU A 114 2.93 11.72 17.65
C GLU A 114 4.38 11.62 17.19
N GLU A 115 4.93 10.41 17.05
CA GLU A 115 6.29 10.22 16.56
C GLU A 115 6.40 10.45 15.04
N MET A 116 5.34 10.11 14.29
CA MET A 116 5.31 10.26 12.84
C MET A 116 5.21 11.71 12.39
N LEU A 117 4.58 12.58 13.18
CA LEU A 117 4.31 13.97 12.81
C LEU A 117 4.50 14.91 14.01
N ASP A 118 5.38 15.90 13.86
CA ASP A 118 5.61 16.94 14.85
C ASP A 118 5.20 18.32 14.29
N ASN A 119 4.36 19.05 15.02
CA ASN A 119 3.85 20.38 14.66
C ASN A 119 3.36 20.51 13.19
N GLY A 120 2.80 19.43 12.64
CA GLY A 120 2.30 19.37 11.27
C GLY A 120 3.30 19.00 10.18
N PHE A 121 4.52 18.60 10.56
CA PHE A 121 5.58 18.13 9.68
C PHE A 121 5.89 16.64 9.95
N PRO A 122 5.89 15.77 8.92
CA PRO A 122 6.33 14.38 9.07
C PRO A 122 7.80 14.31 9.48
N LEU A 123 8.09 13.49 10.49
CA LEU A 123 9.43 13.33 11.05
C LEU A 123 9.92 11.89 10.89
N ALA A 124 9.49 10.96 11.75
CA ALA A 124 9.89 9.56 11.68
C ALA A 124 8.78 8.71 11.05
N THR A 125 8.89 8.39 9.76
CA THR A 125 7.87 7.60 9.04
C THR A 125 8.35 6.21 8.62
N GLU A 126 9.56 5.83 9.04
CA GLU A 126 10.18 4.54 8.74
C GLU A 126 9.80 3.49 9.80
N SER A 127 9.15 2.41 9.37
CA SER A 127 8.64 1.32 10.23
C SER A 127 9.71 0.75 11.16
N ASN A 128 10.96 0.61 10.70
CA ASN A 128 12.06 0.11 11.53
C ASN A 128 12.43 1.07 12.68
N VAL A 129 12.43 2.38 12.41
CA VAL A 129 12.73 3.41 13.42
C VAL A 129 11.60 3.49 14.43
N LEU A 130 10.36 3.53 13.94
CA LEU A 130 9.18 3.54 14.78
C LEU A 130 9.17 2.31 15.71
N LYS A 131 9.46 1.11 15.20
CA LYS A 131 9.41 -0.15 15.98
C LYS A 131 10.46 -0.22 17.09
N GLU A 132 11.53 0.56 16.98
CA GLU A 132 12.54 0.72 18.02
C GLU A 132 12.09 1.69 19.11
N LEU A 133 11.43 2.80 18.74
CA LEU A 133 10.88 3.80 19.66
C LEU A 133 9.64 3.30 20.41
N ILE A 134 8.69 2.80 19.63
CA ILE A 134 7.36 2.38 20.03
C ILE A 134 7.22 0.92 19.65
N ARG A 135 7.33 0.06 20.66
CA ARG A 135 7.36 -1.39 20.43
C ARG A 135 5.97 -1.91 20.05
N PRO A 136 5.83 -2.73 18.98
CA PRO A 136 4.55 -3.31 18.61
C PRO A 136 3.94 -4.17 19.74
N PRO A 137 2.61 -4.14 19.91
CA PRO A 137 1.90 -4.98 20.86
C PRO A 137 1.82 -6.41 20.32
N THR A 138 2.84 -7.24 20.55
CA THR A 138 2.79 -8.67 20.15
C THR A 138 2.11 -9.52 21.24
N ILE A 139 1.25 -10.46 20.81
CA ILE A 139 0.44 -11.39 21.64
C ILE A 139 1.23 -12.13 22.73
N LEU A 140 2.52 -12.43 22.50
CA LEU A 140 3.37 -13.15 23.46
C LEU A 140 3.85 -12.28 24.65
N ARG A 141 3.63 -10.95 24.62
CA ARG A 141 4.16 -10.02 25.64
C ARG A 141 3.11 -9.45 26.58
N SER A 142 1.81 -9.55 26.26
CA SER A 142 0.75 -9.21 27.22
C SER A 142 0.94 -10.00 28.52
N VAL A 143 1.27 -11.29 28.41
CA VAL A 143 1.60 -12.15 29.55
C VAL A 143 2.89 -11.80 30.30
N VAL A 144 3.86 -11.13 29.67
CA VAL A 144 5.13 -10.74 30.33
C VAL A 144 5.00 -9.38 30.99
N ASN A 145 4.37 -8.40 30.32
CA ASN A 145 4.19 -7.06 30.86
C ASN A 145 3.26 -7.05 32.09
N THR A 146 2.26 -7.94 32.17
CA THR A 146 1.45 -8.13 33.40
C THR A 146 2.27 -8.65 34.59
N LEU A 147 3.40 -9.32 34.33
CA LEU A 147 4.25 -9.90 35.37
C LEU A 147 5.44 -9.00 35.75
N THR A 148 5.86 -8.06 34.88
CA THR A 148 7.07 -7.25 35.10
C THR A 148 6.84 -5.75 35.22
N GLY A 149 5.66 -5.21 34.89
CA GLY A 149 5.36 -3.78 35.05
C GLY A 149 6.16 -2.83 34.15
N SER A 150 6.73 -3.32 33.06
CA SER A 150 7.57 -2.54 32.13
C SER A 150 6.75 -1.71 31.13
N SER A 151 7.23 -0.50 30.82
CA SER A 151 6.64 0.44 29.85
C SER A 151 6.83 0.01 28.38
N ASN A 152 5.99 0.56 27.49
CA ASN A 152 6.04 0.30 26.04
C ASN A 152 7.09 1.14 25.28
N VAL A 153 7.60 2.19 25.92
CA VAL A 153 8.62 3.09 25.36
C VAL A 153 10.01 2.50 25.58
N GLY A 154 10.85 2.48 24.53
CA GLY A 154 12.22 1.98 24.64
C GLY A 154 13.12 2.88 25.48
N ASP A 155 13.95 2.29 26.36
CA ASP A 155 14.91 3.03 27.22
C ASP A 155 16.12 3.60 26.46
N THR A 156 16.27 3.29 25.18
CA THR A 156 17.43 3.68 24.34
C THR A 156 16.97 4.28 23.03
N LEU A 157 17.53 5.44 22.66
CA LEU A 157 17.24 6.07 21.38
C LEU A 157 17.66 5.17 20.20
N PRO A 158 16.86 5.09 19.12
CA PRO A 158 17.17 4.30 17.93
C PRO A 158 18.45 4.79 17.29
N THR A 159 19.32 3.86 16.90
CA THR A 159 20.49 4.21 16.09
C THR A 159 20.09 4.71 14.70
N GLY A 160 18.87 4.38 14.24
CA GLY A 160 18.31 4.82 12.96
C GLY A 160 18.04 6.33 12.86
N GLN A 161 17.73 7.04 13.96
CA GLN A 161 17.47 8.50 13.92
C GLN A 161 18.74 9.34 13.72
N LEU A 162 19.92 8.79 14.05
CA LEU A 162 21.22 9.43 13.83
C LEU A 162 21.95 8.88 12.59
N SER A 163 21.34 7.89 11.91
CA SER A 163 21.88 7.24 10.73
C SER A 163 21.47 8.01 9.47
N THR A 164 22.37 8.11 8.49
CA THR A 164 22.02 8.58 7.13
C THR A 164 21.21 7.53 6.35
N ILE A 165 21.00 6.34 6.92
CA ILE A 165 20.26 5.22 6.34
C ILE A 165 19.11 4.85 7.29
N PRO A 166 18.02 5.65 7.34
CA PRO A 166 16.95 5.50 8.33
C PRO A 166 16.05 4.27 8.07
N TRP A 167 15.99 3.79 6.83
CA TRP A 167 15.16 2.65 6.43
C TRP A 167 15.74 1.30 6.86
N ARG A 168 16.99 1.23 7.35
CA ARG A 168 17.69 -0.02 7.70
C ARG A 168 18.27 0.02 9.10
N ARG A 169 18.04 -1.05 9.86
CA ARG A 169 18.69 -1.26 11.16
C ARG A 169 20.21 -1.44 11.01
N ALA A 170 20.97 -0.88 11.94
CA ALA A 170 22.41 -1.08 12.00
C ALA A 170 22.76 -2.54 12.36
N ASP A 171 23.91 -3.02 11.88
CA ASP A 171 24.51 -4.31 12.26
C ASP A 171 23.65 -5.57 12.08
N VAL A 172 22.68 -5.55 11.16
CA VAL A 172 21.86 -6.72 10.83
C VAL A 172 22.74 -7.85 10.29
N LYS A 173 22.64 -9.04 10.89
CA LYS A 173 23.37 -10.26 10.49
C LYS A 173 22.40 -11.34 10.02
N TYR A 174 22.72 -11.97 8.90
CA TYR A 174 21.98 -13.13 8.38
C TYR A 174 22.91 -14.35 8.34
N THR A 175 22.34 -15.54 8.56
CA THR A 175 23.05 -16.82 8.39
C THR A 175 23.49 -17.00 6.94
N ASN A 176 22.58 -16.72 6.00
CA ASN A 176 22.85 -16.68 4.57
C ASN A 176 22.57 -15.26 4.07
N ASN A 177 23.55 -14.64 3.45
CA ASN A 177 23.40 -13.30 2.89
C ASN A 177 22.97 -13.45 1.43
N GLU A 178 21.69 -13.24 1.15
CA GLU A 178 21.08 -13.40 -0.17
C GLU A 178 20.34 -12.13 -0.56
N ALA A 179 20.41 -11.76 -1.84
CA ALA A 179 19.66 -10.65 -2.41
C ALA A 179 18.89 -11.12 -3.64
N TYR A 180 17.58 -10.89 -3.61
CA TYR A 180 16.65 -11.26 -4.67
C TYR A 180 16.06 -10.01 -5.31
N PHE A 181 15.94 -10.03 -6.63
CA PHE A 181 15.33 -8.95 -7.41
C PHE A 181 14.20 -9.53 -8.25
N ASP A 182 13.02 -8.94 -8.10
CA ASP A 182 11.87 -9.23 -8.94
C ASP A 182 11.75 -8.15 -10.00
N VAL A 183 11.94 -8.52 -11.27
CA VAL A 183 11.62 -7.65 -12.40
C VAL A 183 10.17 -7.93 -12.77
N ILE A 184 9.29 -7.01 -12.40
CA ILE A 184 7.85 -7.09 -12.64
C ILE A 184 7.51 -6.11 -13.76
N GLU A 185 6.97 -6.64 -14.86
CA GLU A 185 6.39 -5.85 -15.93
C GLU A 185 4.86 -5.87 -15.80
N GLU A 186 4.27 -4.68 -15.81
CA GLU A 186 2.83 -4.45 -15.76
C GLU A 186 2.41 -3.61 -16.96
N ILE A 187 1.34 -4.01 -17.64
CA ILE A 187 0.82 -3.37 -18.86
C ILE A 187 -0.66 -3.08 -18.63
N ASP A 188 -1.00 -1.80 -18.42
CA ASP A 188 -2.38 -1.36 -18.15
C ASP A 188 -3.23 -1.32 -19.43
N VAL A 189 -4.34 -2.09 -19.46
CA VAL A 189 -5.29 -2.08 -20.59
C VAL A 189 -6.74 -2.31 -20.14
N THR A 190 -7.59 -1.30 -20.28
CA THR A 190 -9.02 -1.35 -19.91
C THR A 190 -9.92 -1.87 -21.03
N THR A 191 -10.68 -2.94 -20.74
CA THR A 191 -12.10 -3.14 -21.13
C THR A 191 -12.66 -4.42 -20.49
N VAL A 192 -13.98 -4.46 -20.27
CA VAL A 192 -14.72 -5.50 -19.52
C VAL A 192 -15.07 -6.69 -20.42
N TYR A 193 -14.79 -7.94 -20.00
CA TYR A 193 -15.25 -9.14 -20.72
C TYR A 193 -15.51 -10.36 -19.83
N LYS A 194 -16.24 -11.34 -20.38
CA LYS A 194 -16.40 -12.70 -19.85
C LYS A 194 -15.06 -13.46 -19.98
N VAL A 195 -14.59 -14.07 -18.88
CA VAL A 195 -13.28 -14.72 -18.79
C VAL A 195 -13.39 -16.23 -19.06
N LEU A 196 -12.52 -16.73 -19.94
CA LEU A 196 -12.23 -18.16 -20.11
C LEU A 196 -10.82 -18.41 -19.58
N VAL A 197 -10.68 -19.28 -18.58
CA VAL A 197 -9.39 -19.62 -17.97
C VAL A 197 -8.91 -20.96 -18.54
N TRP A 198 -7.67 -21.01 -19.02
CA TRP A 198 -7.02 -22.22 -19.48
C TRP A 198 -5.61 -22.32 -18.91
N ASP A 199 -5.31 -23.40 -18.20
CA ASP A 199 -3.95 -23.77 -17.83
C ASP A 199 -3.20 -24.40 -19.01
N ILE A 200 -2.26 -23.66 -19.57
CA ILE A 200 -1.33 -24.16 -20.59
C ILE A 200 -0.13 -24.78 -19.85
N GLY A 201 0.15 -26.05 -20.13
CA GLY A 201 1.32 -26.75 -19.60
C GLY A 201 2.63 -26.27 -20.22
N LYS A 202 3.60 -27.19 -20.40
CA LYS A 202 4.92 -26.84 -20.91
C LYS A 202 4.88 -26.42 -22.39
N LEU A 203 5.32 -25.20 -22.69
CA LEU A 203 5.54 -24.74 -24.07
C LEU A 203 6.84 -25.34 -24.64
N ASN A 204 6.76 -25.92 -25.83
CA ASN A 204 7.90 -26.49 -26.54
C ASN A 204 8.47 -25.46 -27.53
N PRO A 205 9.73 -24.99 -27.36
CA PRO A 205 10.30 -23.92 -28.18
C PRO A 205 10.65 -24.35 -29.62
N GLN A 206 10.66 -25.64 -29.95
CA GLN A 206 10.95 -26.12 -31.31
C GLN A 206 9.75 -26.02 -32.27
N LYS A 207 8.55 -25.70 -31.77
CA LYS A 207 7.34 -25.50 -32.59
C LYS A 207 6.69 -24.18 -32.23
N LEU A 208 6.10 -23.52 -33.22
CA LEU A 208 5.22 -22.38 -32.97
C LEU A 208 4.05 -22.84 -32.08
N PRO A 209 3.89 -22.26 -30.87
CA PRO A 209 2.76 -22.59 -30.02
C PRO A 209 1.45 -22.26 -30.73
N ASN A 210 0.49 -23.18 -30.71
CA ASN A 210 -0.87 -22.92 -31.18
C ASN A 210 -1.88 -23.30 -30.10
N LEU A 211 -2.95 -22.51 -30.01
CA LEU A 211 -4.08 -22.73 -29.13
C LEU A 211 -5.34 -22.83 -30.00
N LYS A 212 -6.15 -23.87 -29.82
CA LYS A 212 -7.42 -24.06 -30.52
C LYS A 212 -8.51 -24.36 -29.50
N GLY A 213 -9.64 -23.65 -29.60
CA GLY A 213 -10.83 -23.88 -28.77
C GLY A 213 -12.09 -23.91 -29.63
N ILE A 214 -13.12 -24.61 -29.16
CA ILE A 214 -14.44 -24.62 -29.79
C ILE A 214 -15.39 -23.83 -28.89
N LEU A 215 -16.03 -22.79 -29.42
CA LEU A 215 -17.09 -22.05 -28.74
C LEU A 215 -18.45 -22.59 -29.21
N SER A 216 -19.22 -23.16 -28.30
CA SER A 216 -20.60 -23.57 -28.57
C SER A 216 -21.56 -22.48 -28.11
N LEU A 217 -22.39 -21.98 -29.03
CA LEU A 217 -23.46 -21.03 -28.70
C LEU A 217 -24.69 -21.78 -28.14
N GLN A 218 -25.46 -21.12 -27.26
CA GLN A 218 -26.74 -21.68 -26.81
C GLN A 218 -27.72 -21.81 -28.00
N ALA A 219 -28.53 -22.87 -28.00
CA ALA A 219 -29.52 -23.10 -29.05
C ALA A 219 -30.49 -21.91 -29.18
N GLY A 220 -30.57 -21.32 -30.37
CA GLY A 220 -31.40 -20.15 -30.65
C GLY A 220 -30.69 -18.79 -30.52
N ALA A 221 -29.42 -18.75 -30.09
CA ALA A 221 -28.65 -17.50 -30.07
C ALA A 221 -28.31 -17.05 -31.52
N PRO A 222 -28.42 -15.76 -31.83
CA PRO A 222 -28.02 -15.23 -33.14
C PRO A 222 -26.53 -15.47 -33.38
N LYS A 223 -26.16 -15.71 -34.64
CA LYS A 223 -24.76 -15.77 -35.04
C LYS A 223 -24.13 -14.39 -34.76
N PRO A 224 -22.96 -14.30 -34.09
CA PRO A 224 -22.28 -13.03 -33.89
C PRO A 224 -22.08 -12.31 -35.22
N GLU A 225 -22.37 -11.01 -35.25
CA GLU A 225 -22.28 -10.18 -36.46
C GLU A 225 -20.83 -10.01 -36.94
N ASP A 226 -19.87 -10.07 -36.01
CA ASP A 226 -18.43 -9.96 -36.26
C ASP A 226 -17.62 -11.04 -35.53
N ASN A 227 -16.37 -11.24 -35.99
CA ASN A 227 -15.38 -12.02 -35.26
C ASN A 227 -15.12 -11.36 -33.89
N PRO A 228 -15.33 -12.06 -32.76
CA PRO A 228 -15.12 -11.45 -31.45
C PRO A 228 -13.65 -11.09 -31.26
N SER A 229 -13.39 -9.89 -30.74
CA SER A 229 -12.07 -9.54 -30.26
C SER A 229 -11.77 -10.35 -29.00
N LEU A 230 -10.73 -11.17 -29.07
CA LEU A 230 -10.26 -11.96 -27.94
C LEU A 230 -9.18 -11.18 -27.20
N ASN A 231 -9.35 -11.03 -25.90
CA ASN A 231 -8.31 -10.53 -25.01
C ASN A 231 -7.72 -11.72 -24.26
N ILE A 232 -6.39 -11.83 -24.33
CA ILE A 232 -5.64 -12.93 -23.72
C ILE A 232 -4.84 -12.32 -22.57
N ASP A 233 -4.96 -12.89 -21.37
CA ASP A 233 -4.09 -12.57 -20.25
C ASP A 233 -3.13 -13.74 -19.99
N LEU A 234 -1.83 -13.45 -19.91
CA LEU A 234 -0.78 -14.46 -19.72
C LEU A 234 0.05 -14.13 -18.48
N ARG A 235 0.38 -15.14 -17.67
CA ARG A 235 1.41 -15.04 -16.63
C ARG A 235 2.53 -16.01 -16.96
N ILE A 236 3.72 -15.49 -17.23
CA ILE A 236 4.88 -16.31 -17.59
C ILE A 236 5.96 -16.09 -16.54
N GLN A 237 6.37 -17.19 -15.90
CA GLN A 237 7.50 -17.16 -14.95
C GLN A 237 8.81 -17.23 -15.72
N GLN A 238 9.84 -16.55 -15.22
CA GLN A 238 11.21 -16.52 -15.77
C GLN A 238 11.33 -15.89 -17.17
N VAL A 239 10.39 -15.03 -17.54
CA VAL A 239 10.40 -14.29 -18.81
C VAL A 239 10.03 -12.83 -18.55
N ALA A 240 10.65 -11.92 -19.30
CA ALA A 240 10.26 -10.51 -19.43
C ALA A 240 9.93 -10.27 -20.91
N ILE A 241 8.75 -9.69 -21.21
CA ILE A 241 8.26 -9.52 -22.59
C ILE A 241 9.10 -8.48 -23.34
N SER A 242 9.59 -7.46 -22.65
CA SER A 242 10.47 -6.44 -23.23
C SER A 242 11.82 -7.00 -23.70
N GLY A 243 12.19 -8.21 -23.26
CA GLY A 243 13.53 -8.75 -23.44
C GLY A 243 14.57 -8.16 -22.47
N LEU A 244 14.16 -7.35 -21.49
CA LEU A 244 15.04 -6.83 -20.44
C LEU A 244 15.74 -7.97 -19.69
N LYS A 245 17.06 -7.84 -19.56
CA LYS A 245 17.91 -8.76 -18.80
C LYS A 245 18.77 -7.95 -17.83
N VAL A 246 18.81 -8.39 -16.58
CA VAL A 246 19.76 -7.88 -15.60
C VAL A 246 21.15 -8.38 -16.00
N SER A 247 21.96 -7.48 -16.55
CA SER A 247 23.33 -7.78 -17.00
C SER A 247 24.29 -7.95 -15.82
N ARG A 248 24.19 -7.05 -14.84
CA ARG A 248 25.07 -7.04 -13.67
C ARG A 248 24.34 -6.45 -12.48
N LEU A 249 24.63 -7.00 -11.30
CA LEU A 249 24.20 -6.46 -10.01
C LEU A 249 25.44 -6.23 -9.15
N GLU A 250 25.62 -5.01 -8.64
CA GLU A 250 26.70 -4.63 -7.72
C GLU A 250 26.10 -4.16 -6.40
N MET A 251 26.74 -4.52 -5.30
CA MET A 251 26.33 -4.11 -3.96
C MET A 251 27.55 -3.49 -3.27
N PHE A 252 27.40 -2.27 -2.77
CA PHE A 252 28.45 -1.48 -2.15
C PHE A 252 28.15 -1.28 -0.66
N GLY A 253 29.17 -1.04 0.14
CA GLY A 253 29.02 -0.73 1.58
C GLY A 253 28.85 -1.95 2.49
N GLU A 254 28.77 -3.16 1.95
CA GLU A 254 28.67 -4.40 2.74
C GLU A 254 30.02 -5.10 2.89
N LYS A 255 30.30 -5.61 4.10
CA LYS A 255 31.51 -6.39 4.38
C LYS A 255 31.43 -7.83 3.87
N TYR A 256 30.23 -8.33 3.56
CA TYR A 256 29.99 -9.68 3.09
C TYR A 256 29.76 -9.75 1.58
N LYS A 257 29.99 -10.93 0.98
CA LYS A 257 29.63 -11.21 -0.41
C LYS A 257 28.26 -11.90 -0.47
N PRO A 258 27.19 -11.24 -0.93
CA PRO A 258 25.88 -11.87 -1.01
C PRO A 258 25.78 -12.83 -2.20
N PHE A 259 24.96 -13.87 -2.06
CA PHE A 259 24.40 -14.60 -3.19
C PHE A 259 23.37 -13.72 -3.91
N LYS A 260 23.39 -13.73 -5.25
CA LYS A 260 22.58 -12.84 -6.08
C LYS A 260 21.69 -13.68 -6.98
N GLY A 261 20.38 -13.51 -6.83
CA GLY A 261 19.36 -14.14 -7.67
C GLY A 261 18.52 -13.09 -8.39
N VAL A 262 18.16 -13.37 -9.65
CA VAL A 262 17.21 -12.54 -10.41
C VAL A 262 16.05 -13.41 -10.84
N LYS A 263 14.83 -12.93 -10.62
CA LYS A 263 13.60 -13.57 -11.07
C LYS A 263 12.88 -12.61 -12.01
N TYR A 264 12.57 -13.10 -13.21
CA TYR A 264 11.78 -12.37 -14.18
C TYR A 264 10.34 -12.83 -14.08
N VAL A 265 9.39 -11.90 -13.98
CA VAL A 265 7.96 -12.22 -13.96
C VAL A 265 7.23 -11.26 -14.88
N THR A 266 6.68 -11.80 -15.97
CA THR A 266 5.66 -11.09 -16.76
C THR A 266 4.28 -11.45 -16.22
N LYS A 267 3.49 -10.43 -15.91
CA LYS A 267 2.07 -10.55 -15.58
C LYS A 267 1.24 -9.79 -16.62
N ALA A 268 0.27 -10.49 -17.21
CA ALA A 268 -0.68 -10.00 -18.20
C ALA A 268 -0.05 -9.46 -19.50
N GLY A 269 -0.80 -9.52 -20.60
CA GLY A 269 -0.36 -9.03 -21.90
C GLY A 269 -1.42 -9.29 -22.96
N LYS A 270 -2.14 -8.25 -23.36
CA LYS A 270 -3.18 -8.35 -24.40
C LYS A 270 -2.56 -8.31 -25.78
N PHE A 271 -2.75 -9.40 -26.53
CA PHE A 271 -2.45 -9.46 -27.96
C PHE A 271 -3.76 -9.30 -28.74
N GLN A 272 -3.87 -8.24 -29.55
CA GLN A 272 -4.96 -8.15 -30.50
C GLN A 272 -4.59 -8.93 -31.76
N VAL A 273 -5.12 -10.15 -31.89
CA VAL A 273 -5.04 -10.88 -33.15
C VAL A 273 -6.19 -10.42 -34.04
N ARG A 274 -5.88 -9.58 -35.03
CA ARG A 274 -6.81 -9.29 -36.13
C ARG A 274 -6.57 -10.34 -37.22
N THR A 275 -7.57 -11.18 -37.49
CA THR A 275 -7.62 -12.07 -38.65
C THR A 275 -8.54 -11.51 -39.71
#